data_AF-A0A6N6ZFA1-F1
#
_entry.id   AF-A0A6N6ZFA1-F1
#
_cell.length_a   1.000
_cell.length_b   1.000
_cell.length_c   1.000
_cell.angle_alpha   90.00
_cell.angle_beta   90.00
_cell.angle_gamma   90.00
#
_symmetry.space_group_name_H-M   'P 1'
#
loop_
_entity.id
_entity.type
_entity.pdbx_description
1 polymer ?
#
loop_
_entity_poly.entity_id
_entity_poly.type
_entity_poly.pdbx_seq_one_letter_code
_entity_poly.pdbx_strand_id
1 'polypeptide(L)'
;MENSTSGVSKQEWDAIRERFKSSMMVGTEMAKLASNVDRVWPLKGRDEVPLKYLPLTLEELHMLPGIAEQPKRIRLMVDIFEETMAFDDPFGEMAEQVDSSSRHDDKPLKVLKDLGIPKDYPMDLCNITAETRKFCEDEDLKTIGDFLLFAQNMAQNVVVGGDFRAMLNSFTSQDERAIAQFLPYRPNFSGLHLPEALGHIARGLRPEEFVFLLQRFGGKPSDEQKQIRALNQPEVTALEERLKSQSHKLFGFFEQETVELAEIVREGGARKERYFMVLNDPQLETVAGAVAAIMTGQASAGKARKKGFFARVFGR
;
A
#
# COMPACT_ATOMS: atom_id res chain seq x y z
N MET A 1 -14.90 -3.45 35.35
CA MET A 1 -14.22 -2.14 35.42
C MET A 1 -13.80 -1.96 36.86
N GLU A 2 -12.60 -2.42 37.21
CA GLU A 2 -12.05 -2.27 38.56
C GLU A 2 -11.48 -0.86 38.69
N ASN A 3 -12.06 -0.06 39.58
CA ASN A 3 -11.53 1.25 39.95
C ASN A 3 -10.15 1.03 40.61
N SER A 4 -9.07 1.42 39.94
CA SER A 4 -7.73 1.32 40.52
C SER A 4 -7.62 2.27 41.72
N THR A 5 -7.23 1.74 42.88
CA THR A 5 -7.08 2.49 44.14
C THR A 5 -6.00 3.58 44.08
N SER A 6 -5.11 3.50 43.09
CA SER A 6 -4.08 4.48 42.76
C SER A 6 -4.56 5.57 41.82
N GLY A 7 -5.70 5.38 41.14
CA GLY A 7 -6.21 6.29 40.12
C GLY A 7 -5.42 6.25 38.80
N VAL A 8 -4.44 5.36 38.65
CA VAL A 8 -3.60 5.17 37.45
C VAL A 8 -3.98 3.86 36.77
N SER A 9 -4.08 3.86 35.44
CA SER A 9 -4.35 2.63 34.66
C SER A 9 -3.05 1.90 34.27
N LYS A 10 -3.14 0.61 33.94
CA LYS A 10 -1.98 -0.17 33.47
C LYS A 10 -1.35 0.43 32.21
N GLN A 11 -2.18 0.83 31.24
CA GLN A 11 -1.73 1.44 29.99
C GLN A 11 -1.01 2.77 30.24
N GLU A 12 -1.53 3.58 31.15
CA GLU A 12 -0.94 4.86 31.55
C GLU A 12 0.42 4.66 32.23
N TRP A 13 0.51 3.68 33.14
CA TRP A 13 1.78 3.32 33.78
C TRP A 13 2.81 2.77 32.77
N ASP A 14 2.38 1.93 31.83
CA ASP A 14 3.27 1.38 30.80
C ASP A 14 3.75 2.44 29.81
N ALA A 15 2.90 3.43 29.48
CA ALA A 15 3.30 4.55 28.63
C ALA A 15 4.34 5.46 29.31
N ILE A 16 4.11 5.84 30.58
CA ILE A 16 5.02 6.75 31.28
C ILE A 16 6.39 6.11 31.54
N ARG A 17 6.44 4.82 31.91
CA ARG A 17 7.71 4.14 32.17
C ARG A 17 8.55 3.98 30.90
N GLU A 18 7.91 3.75 29.76
CA GLU A 18 8.58 3.60 28.47
C GLU A 18 9.14 4.93 27.95
N ARG A 19 8.48 6.06 28.23
CA ARG A 19 8.98 7.40 27.89
C ARG A 19 10.08 7.85 28.84
N PHE A 20 9.88 7.68 30.14
CA PHE A 20 10.80 8.21 31.16
C PHE A 20 12.12 7.42 31.22
N LYS A 21 12.16 6.14 30.84
CA LYS A 21 13.40 5.32 30.88
C LYS A 21 14.56 5.88 30.04
N SER A 22 14.28 6.68 29.02
CA SER A 22 15.28 7.35 28.18
C SER A 22 15.66 8.74 28.68
N SER A 23 15.01 9.26 29.73
CA SER A 23 15.37 10.57 30.30
C SER A 23 16.76 10.53 30.94
N MET A 24 17.50 11.63 30.84
CA MET A 24 18.76 11.80 31.58
C MET A 24 18.55 11.82 33.10
N MET A 25 17.31 11.99 33.56
CA MET A 25 16.94 12.15 34.97
C MET A 25 16.59 10.84 35.69
N VAL A 26 16.70 9.68 35.02
CA VAL A 26 16.37 8.36 35.61
C VAL A 26 17.15 8.02 36.89
N GLY A 27 18.36 8.56 37.03
CA GLY A 27 19.21 8.37 38.22
C GLY A 27 19.04 9.44 39.30
N THR A 28 18.17 10.43 39.09
CA THR A 28 17.98 11.55 40.03
C THR A 28 17.00 11.14 41.14
N GLU A 29 17.29 11.55 42.38
CA GLU A 29 16.41 11.27 43.53
C GLU A 29 14.98 11.82 43.30
N MET A 30 13.96 10.99 43.56
CA MET A 30 12.53 11.33 43.45
C MET A 30 12.17 12.57 44.26
N ALA A 31 12.81 12.80 45.41
CA ALA A 31 12.59 14.01 46.21
C ALA A 31 13.08 15.28 45.49
N LYS A 32 14.18 15.20 44.73
CA LYS A 32 14.70 16.31 43.92
C LYS A 32 13.81 16.55 42.69
N LEU A 33 13.38 15.49 42.02
CA LEU A 33 12.44 15.58 40.91
C LEU A 33 11.12 16.22 41.35
N ALA A 34 10.55 15.75 42.46
CA ALA A 34 9.35 16.32 43.04
C ALA A 34 9.52 17.81 43.37
N SER A 35 10.65 18.17 44.01
CA SER A 35 10.91 19.57 44.35
C SER A 35 11.06 20.48 43.12
N ASN A 36 11.58 19.96 42.00
CA ASN A 36 11.70 20.73 40.76
C ASN A 36 10.34 21.05 40.13
N VAL A 37 9.30 20.30 40.48
CA VAL A 37 7.93 20.48 40.00
C VAL A 37 6.98 20.92 41.12
N ASP A 38 7.51 21.57 42.16
CA ASP A 38 6.76 22.10 43.31
C ASP A 38 5.92 21.06 44.08
N ARG A 39 6.36 19.79 44.07
CA ARG A 39 5.74 18.65 44.77
C ARG A 39 6.68 18.07 45.84
N VAL A 40 6.12 17.21 46.70
CA VAL A 40 6.88 16.54 47.77
C VAL A 40 6.76 15.03 47.64
N TRP A 41 7.89 14.34 47.45
CA TRP A 41 7.93 12.88 47.50
C TRP A 41 7.96 12.38 48.96
N PRO A 42 7.03 11.50 49.37
CA PRO A 42 6.86 11.13 50.79
C PRO A 42 7.84 10.06 51.28
N LEU A 43 8.48 9.30 50.38
CA LEU A 43 9.44 8.26 50.74
C LEU A 43 10.86 8.85 50.86
N LYS A 44 11.60 8.39 51.86
CA LYS A 44 12.96 8.86 52.16
C LYS A 44 13.97 7.77 51.82
N GLY A 45 15.04 8.15 51.14
CA GLY A 45 16.12 7.25 50.79
C GLY A 45 16.91 7.82 49.62
N ARG A 46 18.21 7.52 49.53
CA ARG A 46 19.01 7.88 48.34
C ARG A 46 18.79 6.92 47.18
N ASP A 47 18.20 5.75 47.46
CA ASP A 47 17.75 4.73 46.51
C ASP A 47 16.35 5.01 45.94
N GLU A 48 15.67 6.05 46.44
CA GLU A 48 14.40 6.55 45.93
C GLU A 48 14.62 7.29 44.60
N VAL A 49 14.90 6.55 43.53
CA VAL A 49 15.16 7.05 42.18
C VAL A 49 14.21 6.40 41.16
N PRO A 50 13.91 7.03 40.01
CA PRO A 50 13.07 6.42 38.97
C PRO A 50 13.48 4.99 38.58
N LEU A 51 14.79 4.71 38.50
CA LEU A 51 15.31 3.36 38.21
C LEU A 51 14.80 2.25 39.15
N LYS A 52 14.37 2.58 40.37
CA LYS A 52 13.76 1.62 41.31
C LYS A 52 12.35 1.21 40.88
N TYR A 53 11.63 2.11 40.21
CA TYR A 53 10.20 2.01 39.93
C TYR A 53 9.92 1.60 38.48
N LEU A 54 10.63 2.18 37.51
CA LEU A 54 10.42 1.97 36.08
C LEU A 54 10.49 0.50 35.60
N PRO A 55 11.27 -0.42 36.21
CA PRO A 55 11.27 -1.83 35.83
C PRO A 55 10.01 -2.59 36.26
N LEU A 56 9.23 -2.05 37.19
CA LEU A 56 8.10 -2.74 37.79
C LEU A 56 6.82 -2.55 36.97
N THR A 57 6.04 -3.60 36.85
CA THR A 57 4.65 -3.53 36.38
C THR A 57 3.78 -2.76 37.38
N LEU A 58 2.60 -2.31 36.94
CA LEU A 58 1.68 -1.60 37.82
C LEU A 58 1.29 -2.48 39.00
N GLU A 59 1.09 -3.78 38.78
CA GLU A 59 0.76 -4.75 39.83
C GLU A 59 1.89 -4.88 40.85
N GLU A 60 3.15 -4.94 40.42
CA GLU A 60 4.33 -5.00 41.30
C GLU A 60 4.55 -3.71 42.10
N LEU A 61 4.26 -2.54 41.51
CA LEU A 61 4.32 -1.26 42.23
C LEU A 61 3.39 -1.22 43.44
N HIS A 62 2.17 -1.76 43.30
CA HIS A 62 1.21 -1.81 44.39
C HIS A 62 1.67 -2.71 45.56
N MET A 63 2.67 -3.56 45.33
CA MET A 63 3.24 -4.44 46.35
C MET A 63 4.45 -3.83 47.08
N LEU A 64 4.96 -2.67 46.63
CA LEU A 64 6.13 -2.06 47.26
C LEU A 64 5.82 -1.48 48.64
N PRO A 65 6.68 -1.71 49.65
CA PRO A 65 6.59 -1.02 50.93
C PRO A 65 6.66 0.49 50.75
N GLY A 66 5.78 1.23 51.42
CA GLY A 66 5.57 2.65 51.22
C GLY A 66 4.55 2.99 50.13
N ILE A 67 4.35 2.15 49.11
CA ILE A 67 3.32 2.38 48.08
C ILE A 67 2.05 1.60 48.41
N ALA A 68 2.18 0.37 48.91
CA ALA A 68 1.06 -0.48 49.31
C ALA A 68 0.15 0.19 50.37
N GLU A 69 0.73 0.95 51.31
CA GLU A 69 0.00 1.66 52.37
C GLU A 69 -0.69 2.94 51.85
N GLN A 70 -0.23 3.49 50.72
CA GLN A 70 -0.84 4.66 50.08
C GLN A 70 -0.73 4.58 48.55
N PRO A 71 -1.64 3.82 47.88
CA PRO A 71 -1.60 3.60 46.44
C PRO A 71 -1.66 4.89 45.59
N LYS A 72 -2.21 5.98 46.14
CA LYS A 72 -2.24 7.30 45.50
C LYS A 72 -0.84 7.87 45.22
N ARG A 73 0.21 7.35 45.86
CA ARG A 73 1.61 7.72 45.58
C ARG A 73 2.04 7.35 44.16
N ILE A 74 1.38 6.36 43.54
CA ILE A 74 1.62 6.02 42.13
C ILE A 74 1.17 7.16 41.23
N ARG A 75 -0.03 7.73 41.44
CA ARG A 75 -0.47 8.93 40.72
C ARG A 75 0.51 10.09 40.90
N LEU A 76 0.93 10.36 42.13
CA LEU A 76 1.94 11.39 42.41
C LEU A 76 3.25 11.13 41.65
N MET A 77 3.69 9.88 41.54
CA MET A 77 4.89 9.50 40.78
C MET A 77 4.71 9.76 39.28
N VAL A 78 3.55 9.41 38.72
CA VAL A 78 3.20 9.70 37.32
C VAL A 78 3.22 11.20 37.08
N ASP A 79 2.57 11.99 37.92
CA ASP A 79 2.54 13.46 37.81
C ASP A 79 3.96 14.04 37.81
N ILE A 80 4.83 13.57 38.72
CA ILE A 80 6.23 14.02 38.80
C ILE A 80 6.98 13.69 37.51
N PHE A 81 6.78 12.49 36.93
CA PHE A 81 7.45 12.10 35.69
C PHE A 81 6.95 12.90 34.49
N GLU A 82 5.65 13.12 34.37
CA GLU A 82 5.06 13.92 33.29
C GLU A 82 5.55 15.37 33.35
N GLU A 83 5.48 16.00 34.51
CA GLU A 83 5.94 17.39 34.68
C GLU A 83 7.46 17.50 34.48
N THR A 84 8.25 16.54 34.98
CA THR A 84 9.71 16.53 34.77
C THR A 84 10.07 16.41 33.28
N MET A 85 9.37 15.58 32.51
CA MET A 85 9.60 15.47 31.06
C MET A 85 9.19 16.74 30.31
N ALA A 86 8.10 17.40 30.73
CA ALA A 86 7.68 18.67 30.15
C ALA A 86 8.73 19.79 30.35
N PHE A 87 9.55 19.71 31.41
CA PHE A 87 10.70 20.61 31.61
C PHE A 87 11.95 20.22 30.80
N ASP A 88 12.18 18.94 30.55
CA ASP A 88 13.32 18.41 29.78
C ASP A 88 13.14 18.63 28.27
N ASP A 89 11.89 18.65 27.80
CA ASP A 89 11.51 19.01 26.43
C ASP A 89 10.34 20.02 26.43
N PRO A 90 10.61 21.32 26.64
CA PRO A 90 9.58 22.37 26.70
C PRO A 90 8.88 22.60 25.34
N PHE A 91 9.34 21.94 24.28
CA PHE A 91 8.71 21.90 22.97
C PHE A 91 8.12 20.53 22.65
N GLY A 92 8.13 19.56 23.57
CA GLY A 92 7.67 18.19 23.33
C GLY A 92 6.21 18.12 22.90
N GLU A 93 5.33 18.96 23.45
CA GLU A 93 3.94 19.05 22.97
C GLU A 93 3.84 19.72 21.58
N MET A 94 4.68 20.71 21.29
CA MET A 94 4.74 21.34 19.96
C MET A 94 5.41 20.42 18.93
N ALA A 95 6.36 19.59 19.34
CA ALA A 95 7.04 18.58 18.55
C ALA A 95 6.15 17.36 18.36
N GLU A 96 5.31 16.96 19.31
CA GLU A 96 4.29 15.93 19.14
C GLU A 96 3.14 16.43 18.28
N GLN A 97 2.77 17.71 18.34
CA GLN A 97 1.75 18.30 17.48
C GLN A 97 2.29 18.61 16.07
N VAL A 98 3.57 18.96 15.93
CA VAL A 98 4.28 19.11 14.65
C VAL A 98 4.64 17.75 14.08
N ASP A 99 5.02 16.74 14.86
CA ASP A 99 5.20 15.34 14.42
C ASP A 99 3.85 14.70 14.12
N SER A 100 2.76 14.98 14.84
CA SER A 100 1.43 14.45 14.48
C SER A 100 0.84 15.15 13.26
N SER A 101 1.19 16.42 13.02
CA SER A 101 0.80 17.15 11.80
C SER A 101 1.78 17.00 10.64
N SER A 102 2.98 16.43 10.86
CA SER A 102 3.97 16.13 9.80
C SER A 102 4.22 14.63 9.56
N ARG A 103 3.81 13.73 10.47
CA ARG A 103 3.85 12.26 10.31
C ARG A 103 2.53 11.63 9.86
N HIS A 104 1.44 12.40 9.90
CA HIS A 104 0.20 12.04 9.21
C HIS A 104 -0.14 13.12 8.19
N ASP A 105 0.75 13.31 7.22
CA ASP A 105 0.33 13.96 5.99
C ASP A 105 -0.63 12.99 5.29
N ASP A 106 -1.93 13.09 5.61
CA ASP A 106 -3.04 12.38 4.94
C ASP A 106 -3.08 12.69 3.44
N LYS A 107 -2.19 13.55 2.94
CA LYS A 107 -2.09 13.96 1.55
C LYS A 107 -2.15 12.80 0.55
N PRO A 108 -1.41 11.67 0.67
CA PRO A 108 -1.57 10.57 -0.28
C PRO A 108 -2.97 9.95 -0.26
N LEU A 109 -3.58 9.82 0.92
CA LEU A 109 -4.96 9.31 1.06
C LEU A 109 -6.00 10.32 0.55
N LYS A 110 -5.76 11.61 0.74
CA LYS A 110 -6.56 12.69 0.19
C LYS A 110 -6.48 12.71 -1.33
N VAL A 111 -5.29 12.48 -1.90
CA VAL A 111 -5.12 12.34 -3.36
C VAL A 111 -5.95 11.18 -3.89
N LEU A 112 -6.00 10.02 -3.22
CA LEU A 112 -6.91 8.92 -3.64
C LEU A 112 -8.36 9.41 -3.73
N LYS A 113 -8.83 10.11 -2.70
CA LYS A 113 -10.20 10.64 -2.65
C LYS A 113 -10.45 11.68 -3.75
N ASP A 114 -9.53 12.63 -3.93
CA ASP A 114 -9.65 13.72 -4.90
C ASP A 114 -9.64 13.18 -6.34
N LEU A 115 -8.87 12.13 -6.61
CA LEU A 115 -8.83 11.44 -7.90
C LEU A 115 -9.95 10.38 -8.06
N GLY A 116 -10.74 10.10 -7.02
CA GLY A 116 -11.78 9.07 -7.03
C GLY A 116 -11.25 7.63 -7.07
N ILE A 117 -9.99 7.41 -6.72
CA ILE A 117 -9.36 6.09 -6.68
C ILE A 117 -9.83 5.36 -5.41
N PRO A 118 -10.44 4.16 -5.53
CA PRO A 118 -10.87 3.39 -4.36
C PRO A 118 -9.68 2.91 -3.53
N LYS A 119 -9.73 3.14 -2.21
CA LYS A 119 -8.67 2.72 -1.27
C LYS A 119 -8.50 1.20 -1.18
N ASP A 120 -9.53 0.46 -1.52
CA ASP A 120 -9.59 -1.00 -1.52
C ASP A 120 -9.10 -1.62 -2.84
N TYR A 121 -8.57 -0.81 -3.78
CA TYR A 121 -7.95 -1.33 -4.99
C TYR A 121 -6.81 -2.31 -4.64
N PRO A 122 -6.85 -3.57 -5.12
CA PRO A 122 -5.89 -4.59 -4.71
C PRO A 122 -4.47 -4.31 -5.21
N MET A 123 -3.47 -4.44 -4.33
CA MET A 123 -2.04 -4.37 -4.71
C MET A 123 -1.66 -5.44 -5.73
N ASP A 124 -2.35 -6.58 -5.71
CA ASP A 124 -2.23 -7.65 -6.70
C ASP A 124 -2.50 -7.20 -8.14
N LEU A 125 -3.30 -6.16 -8.33
CA LEU A 125 -3.68 -5.63 -9.64
C LEU A 125 -2.84 -4.42 -10.07
N CYS A 126 -2.01 -3.87 -9.17
CA CYS A 126 -1.08 -2.80 -9.49
C CYS A 126 0.02 -3.29 -10.45
N ASN A 127 0.45 -2.41 -11.35
CA ASN A 127 1.57 -2.64 -12.26
C ASN A 127 2.91 -2.37 -11.55
N ILE A 128 3.29 -3.31 -10.68
CA ILE A 128 4.53 -3.29 -9.90
C ILE A 128 5.39 -4.52 -10.21
N THR A 129 6.68 -4.41 -9.93
CA THR A 129 7.65 -5.50 -10.10
C THR A 129 7.34 -6.67 -9.17
N ALA A 130 7.86 -7.85 -9.51
CA ALA A 130 7.72 -9.04 -8.67
C ALA A 130 8.37 -8.86 -7.29
N GLU A 131 9.46 -8.10 -7.21
CA GLU A 131 10.15 -7.79 -5.95
C GLU A 131 9.26 -6.94 -5.03
N THR A 132 8.69 -5.84 -5.53
CA THR A 132 7.79 -5.02 -4.73
C THR A 132 6.48 -5.70 -4.42
N ARG A 133 5.96 -6.54 -5.32
CA ARG A 133 4.80 -7.38 -5.01
C ARG A 133 5.07 -8.29 -3.83
N LYS A 134 6.20 -9.01 -3.84
CA LYS A 134 6.60 -9.87 -2.74
C LYS A 134 6.77 -9.10 -1.43
N PHE A 135 7.40 -7.92 -1.48
CA PHE A 135 7.51 -7.05 -0.31
C PHE A 135 6.12 -6.68 0.25
N CYS A 136 5.17 -6.31 -0.61
CA CYS A 136 3.81 -6.00 -0.18
C CYS A 136 3.10 -7.22 0.42
N GLU A 137 3.32 -8.42 -0.12
CA GLU A 137 2.77 -9.67 0.44
C GLU A 137 3.38 -9.99 1.81
N ASP A 138 4.70 -9.86 1.97
CA ASP A 138 5.43 -10.12 3.22
C ASP A 138 5.00 -9.16 4.35
N GLU A 139 4.64 -7.92 4.00
CA GLU A 139 4.14 -6.88 4.93
C GLU A 139 2.61 -6.82 5.06
N ASP A 140 1.88 -7.81 4.51
CA ASP A 140 0.41 -7.90 4.49
C ASP A 140 -0.33 -6.68 3.87
N LEU A 141 0.30 -6.00 2.91
CA LEU A 141 -0.24 -4.84 2.21
C LEU A 141 -1.15 -5.27 1.05
N LYS A 142 -2.44 -5.45 1.35
CA LYS A 142 -3.41 -6.01 0.39
C LYS A 142 -3.99 -4.98 -0.57
N THR A 143 -4.14 -3.74 -0.12
CA THR A 143 -4.80 -2.68 -0.87
C THR A 143 -3.92 -1.43 -1.03
N ILE A 144 -4.28 -0.56 -1.97
CA ILE A 144 -3.59 0.72 -2.14
C ILE A 144 -3.68 1.60 -0.88
N GLY A 145 -4.79 1.50 -0.13
CA GLY A 145 -4.95 2.15 1.16
C GLY A 145 -3.96 1.64 2.19
N ASP A 146 -3.81 0.32 2.30
CA ASP A 146 -2.84 -0.32 3.21
C ASP A 146 -1.41 0.11 2.85
N PHE A 147 -1.08 0.11 1.56
CA PHE A 147 0.21 0.55 1.05
C PHE A 147 0.53 1.99 1.44
N LEU A 148 -0.40 2.93 1.24
CA LEU A 148 -0.17 4.34 1.56
C LEU A 148 -0.11 4.59 3.07
N LEU A 149 -0.90 3.88 3.86
CA LEU A 149 -0.85 3.94 5.33
C LEU A 149 0.47 3.38 5.87
N PHE A 150 0.93 2.25 5.33
CA PHE A 150 2.21 1.66 5.69
C PHE A 150 3.37 2.59 5.34
N ALA A 151 3.37 3.15 4.13
CA ALA A 151 4.43 4.03 3.65
C ALA A 151 4.59 5.31 4.50
N GLN A 152 3.52 5.84 5.10
CA GLN A 152 3.60 6.97 6.02
C GLN A 152 4.36 6.65 7.32
N ASN A 153 4.25 5.41 7.79
CA ASN A 153 4.88 4.96 9.03
C ASN A 153 6.27 4.34 8.81
N MET A 154 6.73 4.32 7.57
CA MET A 154 7.98 3.67 7.19
C MET A 154 9.18 4.52 7.61
N ALA A 155 10.10 3.93 8.37
CA ALA A 155 11.36 4.59 8.70
C ALA A 155 12.15 4.90 7.41
N GLN A 156 12.82 6.06 7.35
CA GLN A 156 13.58 6.49 6.16
C GLN A 156 14.69 5.50 5.73
N ASN A 157 15.03 4.56 6.62
CA ASN A 157 16.12 3.60 6.45
C ASN A 157 15.65 2.26 5.82
N VAL A 158 14.35 2.07 5.60
CA VAL A 158 13.84 0.85 4.97
C VAL A 158 14.24 0.86 3.49
N VAL A 159 14.98 -0.18 3.10
CA VAL A 159 15.36 -0.39 1.69
C VAL A 159 14.16 -0.99 0.98
N VAL A 160 13.38 -0.11 0.35
CA VAL A 160 12.29 -0.49 -0.55
C VAL A 160 12.72 -0.45 -2.03
N GLY A 161 12.07 -1.26 -2.85
CA GLY A 161 12.25 -1.31 -4.31
C GLY A 161 12.03 0.05 -4.99
N GLY A 162 12.56 0.19 -6.22
CA GLY A 162 12.51 1.45 -6.98
C GLY A 162 11.10 1.88 -7.35
N ASP A 163 10.26 0.94 -7.76
CA ASP A 163 8.83 1.12 -8.04
C ASP A 163 8.01 1.41 -6.79
N PHE A 164 8.32 0.81 -5.63
CA PHE A 164 7.67 1.19 -4.36
C PHE A 164 7.82 2.69 -4.08
N ARG A 165 9.06 3.20 -4.14
CA ARG A 165 9.32 4.64 -3.93
C ARG A 165 8.70 5.50 -5.02
N ALA A 166 8.81 5.08 -6.27
CA ALA A 166 8.22 5.82 -7.39
C ALA A 166 6.70 5.94 -7.26
N MET A 167 6.04 4.85 -6.87
CA MET A 167 4.60 4.83 -6.63
C MET A 167 4.22 5.75 -5.48
N LEU A 168 4.88 5.65 -4.31
CA LEU A 168 4.63 6.56 -3.19
C LEU A 168 4.82 8.03 -3.59
N ASN A 169 5.94 8.33 -4.25
CA ASN A 169 6.25 9.69 -4.69
C ASN A 169 5.17 10.25 -5.63
N SER A 170 4.58 9.42 -6.49
CA SER A 170 3.50 9.83 -7.40
C SER A 170 2.27 10.34 -6.64
N PHE A 171 1.93 9.74 -5.50
CA PHE A 171 0.83 10.22 -4.65
C PHE A 171 1.23 11.46 -3.85
N THR A 172 2.45 11.51 -3.32
CA THR A 172 2.94 12.68 -2.58
C THR A 172 3.01 13.93 -3.45
N SER A 173 3.37 13.80 -4.73
CA SER A 173 3.42 14.90 -5.69
C SER A 173 2.11 15.14 -6.45
N GLN A 174 1.10 14.28 -6.28
CA GLN A 174 -0.14 14.27 -7.08
C GLN A 174 0.16 14.23 -8.60
N ASP A 175 1.20 13.50 -8.99
CA ASP A 175 1.54 13.31 -10.40
C ASP A 175 0.65 12.22 -11.00
N GLU A 176 -0.48 12.64 -11.56
CA GLU A 176 -1.44 11.77 -12.25
C GLU A 176 -0.82 10.89 -13.33
N ARG A 177 0.23 11.36 -14.03
CA ARG A 177 0.90 10.57 -15.07
C ARG A 177 1.77 9.48 -14.46
N ALA A 178 2.43 9.77 -13.34
CA ALA A 178 3.18 8.77 -12.59
C ALA A 178 2.23 7.75 -11.93
N ILE A 179 1.09 8.19 -11.37
CA ILE A 179 0.06 7.30 -10.81
C ILE A 179 -0.44 6.32 -11.88
N ALA A 180 -0.70 6.81 -13.10
CA ALA A 180 -1.15 5.99 -14.23
C ALA A 180 -0.16 4.90 -14.66
N GLN A 181 1.11 4.94 -14.22
CA GLN A 181 2.07 3.87 -14.49
C GLN A 181 1.83 2.63 -13.61
N PHE A 182 1.25 2.84 -12.42
CA PHE A 182 1.03 1.79 -11.42
C PHE A 182 -0.43 1.37 -11.31
N LEU A 183 -1.36 2.32 -11.51
CA LEU A 183 -2.80 2.10 -11.42
C LEU A 183 -3.47 2.26 -12.79
N PRO A 184 -4.64 1.61 -13.01
CA PRO A 184 -5.45 1.80 -14.20
C PRO A 184 -6.22 3.12 -14.15
N TYR A 185 -5.49 4.21 -13.99
CA TYR A 185 -5.98 5.56 -13.84
C TYR A 185 -5.73 6.36 -15.12
N ARG A 186 -6.66 7.24 -15.49
CA ARG A 186 -6.52 8.12 -16.65
C ARG A 186 -6.37 9.57 -16.19
N PRO A 187 -5.29 10.27 -16.58
CA PRO A 187 -5.12 11.67 -16.21
C PRO A 187 -6.31 12.55 -16.61
N ASN A 188 -6.74 13.42 -15.70
CA ASN A 188 -7.90 14.31 -15.76
C ASN A 188 -9.28 13.61 -15.71
N PHE A 189 -9.34 12.31 -15.40
CA PHE A 189 -10.59 11.58 -15.20
C PHE A 189 -10.65 11.05 -13.77
N SER A 190 -11.85 10.96 -13.21
CA SER A 190 -12.04 10.41 -11.87
C SER A 190 -12.23 8.90 -11.91
N GLY A 191 -11.60 8.21 -10.98
CA GLY A 191 -11.73 6.78 -10.79
C GLY A 191 -10.75 5.94 -11.60
N LEU A 192 -10.85 4.64 -11.39
CA LEU A 192 -10.11 3.63 -12.13
C LEU A 192 -10.95 3.15 -13.32
N HIS A 193 -10.29 2.71 -14.38
CA HIS A 193 -10.95 2.36 -15.64
C HIS A 193 -10.47 1.01 -16.17
N LEU A 194 -11.39 0.11 -16.49
CA LEU A 194 -11.09 -1.22 -17.00
C LEU A 194 -10.27 -1.23 -18.31
N PRO A 195 -10.47 -0.33 -19.30
CA PRO A 195 -9.59 -0.24 -20.47
C PRO A 195 -8.11 -0.06 -20.10
N GLU A 196 -7.82 0.78 -19.09
CA GLU A 196 -6.44 1.05 -18.65
C GLU A 196 -5.84 -0.19 -17.97
N ALA A 197 -6.65 -0.92 -17.17
CA ALA A 197 -6.20 -2.15 -16.53
C ALA A 197 -5.86 -3.25 -17.56
N LEU A 198 -6.68 -3.38 -18.59
CA LEU A 198 -6.40 -4.27 -19.72
C LEU A 198 -5.17 -3.81 -20.52
N GLY A 199 -4.98 -2.49 -20.63
CA GLY A 199 -3.76 -1.88 -21.17
C GLY A 199 -2.51 -2.26 -20.38
N HIS A 200 -2.56 -2.24 -19.04
CA HIS A 200 -1.45 -2.68 -18.19
C HIS A 200 -1.13 -4.16 -18.37
N ILE A 201 -2.14 -5.03 -18.43
CA ILE A 201 -1.93 -6.45 -18.73
C ILE A 201 -1.26 -6.61 -20.10
N ALA A 202 -1.72 -5.87 -21.12
CA ALA A 202 -1.14 -5.91 -22.46
C ALA A 202 0.32 -5.42 -22.50
N ARG A 203 0.67 -4.36 -21.77
CA ARG A 203 2.06 -3.86 -21.64
C ARG A 203 2.97 -4.84 -20.92
N GLY A 204 2.43 -5.60 -19.96
CA GLY A 204 3.18 -6.60 -19.20
C GLY A 204 3.43 -7.93 -19.94
N LEU A 205 2.94 -8.08 -21.17
CA LEU A 205 3.18 -9.27 -21.98
C LEU A 205 4.63 -9.35 -22.45
N ARG A 206 5.15 -10.58 -22.59
CA ARG A 206 6.44 -10.78 -23.25
C ARG A 206 6.36 -10.33 -24.72
N PRO A 207 7.48 -9.89 -25.34
CA PRO A 207 7.46 -9.42 -26.72
C PRO A 207 6.82 -10.43 -27.70
N GLU A 208 7.12 -11.72 -27.54
CA GLU A 208 6.52 -12.78 -28.36
C GLU A 208 5.00 -12.97 -28.14
N GLU A 209 4.51 -12.75 -26.91
CA GLU A 209 3.09 -12.84 -26.57
C GLU A 209 2.33 -11.65 -27.12
N PHE A 210 2.90 -10.44 -26.99
CA PHE A 210 2.34 -9.21 -27.52
C PHE A 210 2.18 -9.30 -29.05
N VAL A 211 3.25 -9.67 -29.76
CA VAL A 211 3.22 -9.81 -31.22
C VAL A 211 2.25 -10.90 -31.65
N PHE A 212 2.20 -12.03 -30.96
CA PHE A 212 1.25 -13.10 -31.24
C PHE A 212 -0.20 -12.61 -31.15
N LEU A 213 -0.57 -11.93 -30.06
CA LEU A 213 -1.93 -11.39 -29.90
C LEU A 213 -2.22 -10.27 -30.91
N LEU A 214 -1.27 -9.37 -31.14
CA LEU A 214 -1.39 -8.31 -32.14
C LEU A 214 -1.74 -8.89 -33.52
N GLN A 215 -0.96 -9.87 -33.99
CA GLN A 215 -1.19 -10.51 -35.29
C GLN A 215 -2.50 -11.30 -35.32
N ARG A 216 -2.80 -12.09 -34.27
CA ARG A 216 -4.02 -12.90 -34.19
C ARG A 216 -5.29 -12.06 -34.27
N PHE A 217 -5.26 -10.84 -33.74
CA PHE A 217 -6.38 -9.92 -33.72
C PHE A 217 -6.31 -8.84 -34.81
N GLY A 218 -5.48 -9.04 -35.83
CA GLY A 218 -5.49 -8.24 -37.07
C GLY A 218 -4.65 -6.96 -37.03
N GLY A 219 -3.88 -6.74 -35.95
CA GLY A 219 -2.89 -5.69 -35.86
C GLY A 219 -1.67 -5.95 -36.74
N LYS A 220 -0.97 -4.87 -37.09
CA LYS A 220 0.21 -4.92 -37.96
C LYS A 220 1.48 -4.72 -37.13
N PRO A 221 2.36 -5.73 -37.02
CA PRO A 221 3.65 -5.56 -36.37
C PRO A 221 4.60 -4.68 -37.20
N SER A 222 5.48 -3.95 -36.52
CA SER A 222 6.63 -3.25 -37.10
C SER A 222 7.64 -4.23 -37.70
N ASP A 223 8.62 -3.72 -38.46
CA ASP A 223 9.64 -4.58 -39.08
C ASP A 223 10.54 -5.27 -38.05
N GLU A 224 10.83 -4.61 -36.94
CA GLU A 224 11.55 -5.19 -35.80
C GLU A 224 10.71 -6.29 -35.13
N GLN A 225 9.42 -6.03 -34.89
CA GLN A 225 8.51 -7.00 -34.28
C GLN A 225 8.32 -8.26 -35.15
N LYS A 226 8.46 -8.15 -36.47
CA LYS A 226 8.42 -9.32 -37.37
C LYS A 226 9.61 -10.27 -37.17
N GLN A 227 10.71 -9.82 -36.57
CA GLN A 227 11.86 -10.68 -36.25
C GLN A 227 11.70 -11.42 -34.93
N ILE A 228 10.70 -11.06 -34.11
CA ILE A 228 10.40 -11.74 -32.85
C ILE A 228 9.90 -13.16 -33.15
N ARG A 229 10.42 -14.13 -32.40
CA ARG A 229 10.04 -15.54 -32.53
C ARG A 229 8.54 -15.73 -32.30
N ALA A 230 7.91 -16.62 -33.08
CA ALA A 230 6.53 -17.01 -32.85
C ALA A 230 6.39 -17.94 -31.63
N LEU A 231 5.27 -17.84 -30.92
CA LEU A 231 4.90 -18.79 -29.87
C LEU A 231 4.62 -20.17 -30.44
N ASN A 232 5.04 -21.21 -29.73
CA ASN A 232 4.58 -22.58 -29.98
C ASN A 232 3.22 -22.86 -29.31
N GLN A 233 2.56 -23.96 -29.70
CA GLN A 233 1.22 -24.28 -29.21
C GLN A 233 1.11 -24.42 -27.67
N PRO A 234 2.07 -25.08 -26.98
CA PRO A 234 2.11 -25.06 -25.52
C PRO A 234 2.19 -23.65 -24.91
N GLU A 235 3.05 -22.78 -25.45
CA GLU A 235 3.17 -21.40 -24.96
C GLU A 235 1.89 -20.58 -25.19
N VAL A 236 1.20 -20.78 -26.33
CA VAL A 236 -0.10 -20.16 -26.61
C VAL A 236 -1.15 -20.59 -25.58
N THR A 237 -1.19 -21.89 -25.27
CA THR A 237 -2.14 -22.45 -24.30
C THR A 237 -1.88 -21.89 -22.90
N ALA A 238 -0.62 -21.86 -22.48
CA ALA A 238 -0.21 -21.30 -21.20
C ALA A 238 -0.51 -19.79 -21.09
N LEU A 239 -0.34 -19.03 -22.18
CA LEU A 239 -0.73 -17.62 -22.23
C LEU A 239 -2.24 -17.45 -22.02
N GLU A 240 -3.07 -18.20 -22.75
CA GLU A 240 -4.53 -18.09 -22.63
C GLU A 240 -5.03 -18.50 -21.23
N GLU A 241 -4.49 -19.57 -20.66
CA GLU A 241 -4.81 -20.01 -19.30
C GLU A 241 -4.40 -18.96 -18.26
N ARG A 242 -3.19 -18.39 -18.39
CA ARG A 242 -2.72 -17.32 -17.52
C ARG A 242 -3.64 -16.10 -17.59
N LEU A 243 -3.99 -15.63 -18.78
CA LEU A 243 -4.92 -14.49 -18.94
C LEU A 243 -6.30 -14.79 -18.34
N LYS A 244 -6.85 -15.99 -18.59
CA LYS A 244 -8.13 -16.42 -17.98
C LYS A 244 -8.06 -16.48 -16.46
N SER A 245 -6.96 -16.95 -15.88
CA SER A 245 -6.81 -17.01 -14.42
C SER A 245 -6.77 -15.62 -13.77
N GLN A 246 -6.22 -14.63 -14.46
CA GLN A 246 -6.17 -13.24 -13.99
C GLN A 246 -7.54 -12.54 -14.07
N SER A 247 -8.48 -13.05 -14.87
CA SER A 247 -9.75 -12.37 -15.13
C SER A 247 -10.65 -12.28 -13.91
N HIS A 248 -10.66 -13.31 -13.06
CA HIS A 248 -11.56 -13.35 -11.92
C HIS A 248 -11.34 -12.18 -10.95
N LYS A 249 -10.08 -11.91 -10.57
CA LYS A 249 -9.75 -10.80 -9.66
C LYS A 249 -10.05 -9.45 -10.30
N LEU A 250 -9.62 -9.25 -11.55
CA LEU A 250 -9.82 -7.97 -12.25
C LEU A 250 -11.31 -7.66 -12.45
N PHE A 251 -12.06 -8.62 -12.99
CA PHE A 251 -13.48 -8.44 -13.29
C PHE A 251 -14.35 -8.38 -12.04
N GLY A 252 -13.94 -9.04 -10.95
CA GLY A 252 -14.57 -8.88 -9.64
C GLY A 252 -14.48 -7.45 -9.11
N PHE A 253 -13.37 -6.74 -9.37
CA PHE A 253 -13.23 -5.34 -8.98
C PHE A 253 -14.00 -4.39 -9.92
N PHE A 254 -13.94 -4.63 -11.22
CA PHE A 254 -14.61 -3.83 -12.25
C PHE A 254 -15.96 -4.44 -12.68
N GLU A 255 -16.80 -4.87 -11.74
CA GLU A 255 -18.01 -5.67 -12.04
C GLU A 255 -18.94 -4.98 -13.06
N GLN A 256 -19.20 -3.68 -12.87
CA GLN A 256 -20.08 -2.91 -13.76
C GLN A 256 -19.49 -2.76 -15.17
N GLU A 257 -18.22 -2.36 -15.28
CA GLU A 257 -17.54 -2.22 -16.58
C GLU A 257 -17.35 -3.57 -17.27
N THR A 258 -17.25 -4.68 -16.53
CA THR A 258 -17.10 -6.03 -17.09
C THR A 258 -18.33 -6.47 -17.89
N VAL A 259 -19.53 -6.16 -17.38
CA VAL A 259 -20.78 -6.47 -18.10
C VAL A 259 -20.82 -5.74 -19.44
N GLU A 260 -20.49 -4.45 -19.44
CA GLU A 260 -20.42 -3.66 -20.67
C GLU A 260 -19.33 -4.18 -21.61
N LEU A 261 -18.13 -4.48 -21.08
CA LEU A 261 -17.01 -4.99 -21.85
C LEU A 261 -17.38 -6.29 -22.59
N ALA A 262 -18.09 -7.22 -21.94
CA ALA A 262 -18.50 -8.47 -22.56
C ALA A 262 -19.40 -8.23 -23.78
N GLU A 263 -20.31 -7.26 -23.72
CA GLU A 263 -21.13 -6.85 -24.85
C GLU A 263 -20.29 -6.20 -25.96
N ILE A 264 -19.41 -5.26 -25.60
CA ILE A 264 -18.52 -4.56 -26.52
C ILE A 264 -17.64 -5.53 -27.30
N VAL A 265 -17.06 -6.51 -26.61
CA VAL A 265 -16.20 -7.53 -27.20
C VAL A 265 -16.99 -8.46 -28.12
N ARG A 266 -18.21 -8.84 -27.74
CA ARG A 266 -19.10 -9.69 -28.54
C ARG A 266 -19.56 -9.00 -29.83
N GLU A 267 -19.90 -7.71 -29.75
CA GLU A 267 -20.34 -6.91 -30.90
C GLU A 267 -19.18 -6.55 -31.83
N GLY A 268 -18.02 -6.20 -31.27
CA GLY A 268 -16.84 -5.80 -32.02
C GLY A 268 -16.97 -4.45 -32.75
N GLY A 269 -16.18 -4.28 -33.81
CA GLY A 269 -16.21 -3.09 -34.68
C GLY A 269 -15.91 -1.77 -33.95
N ALA A 270 -16.55 -0.69 -34.42
CA ALA A 270 -16.29 0.68 -33.96
C ALA A 270 -16.56 0.90 -32.46
N ARG A 271 -17.46 0.13 -31.83
CA ARG A 271 -17.71 0.22 -30.39
C ARG A 271 -16.50 -0.28 -29.60
N LYS A 272 -15.93 -1.42 -30.01
CA LYS A 272 -14.69 -1.97 -29.43
C LYS A 272 -13.51 -1.02 -29.65
N GLU A 273 -13.34 -0.48 -30.85
CA GLU A 273 -12.26 0.47 -31.15
C GLU A 273 -12.33 1.70 -30.25
N ARG A 274 -13.51 2.32 -30.10
CA ARG A 274 -13.70 3.49 -29.22
C ARG A 274 -13.43 3.20 -27.75
N TYR A 275 -13.75 1.99 -27.28
CA TYR A 275 -13.52 1.60 -25.89
C TYR A 275 -12.04 1.59 -25.54
N PHE A 276 -11.18 1.11 -26.46
CA PHE A 276 -9.73 1.02 -26.21
C PHE A 276 -8.94 2.25 -26.67
N MET A 277 -9.47 3.10 -27.55
CA MET A 277 -8.82 4.31 -28.10
C MET A 277 -8.18 5.22 -27.05
N VAL A 278 -8.67 5.16 -25.81
CA VAL A 278 -8.14 5.84 -24.64
C VAL A 278 -6.67 5.49 -24.32
N LEU A 279 -6.19 4.33 -24.77
CA LEU A 279 -4.81 3.87 -24.60
C LEU A 279 -3.82 4.61 -25.51
N ASN A 280 -4.32 5.30 -26.55
CA ASN A 280 -3.56 6.16 -27.45
C ASN A 280 -2.33 5.48 -28.10
N ASP A 281 -2.46 4.19 -28.39
CA ASP A 281 -1.48 3.38 -29.10
C ASP A 281 -2.24 2.29 -29.87
N PRO A 282 -2.32 2.37 -31.21
CA PRO A 282 -3.12 1.43 -32.00
C PRO A 282 -2.74 -0.05 -31.84
N GLN A 283 -1.47 -0.35 -31.58
CA GLN A 283 -1.05 -1.73 -31.34
C GLN A 283 -1.50 -2.17 -29.95
N LEU A 284 -1.28 -1.33 -28.93
CA LEU A 284 -1.70 -1.63 -27.57
C LEU A 284 -3.23 -1.76 -27.47
N GLU A 285 -3.99 -0.91 -28.15
CA GLU A 285 -5.45 -0.98 -28.27
C GLU A 285 -5.91 -2.34 -28.81
N THR A 286 -5.23 -2.81 -29.86
CA THR A 286 -5.51 -4.11 -30.48
C THR A 286 -5.23 -5.25 -29.49
N VAL A 287 -4.10 -5.20 -28.78
CA VAL A 287 -3.68 -6.25 -27.84
C VAL A 287 -4.54 -6.23 -26.56
N ALA A 288 -4.87 -5.06 -26.01
CA ALA A 288 -5.80 -4.94 -24.89
C ALA A 288 -7.19 -5.50 -25.25
N GLY A 289 -7.66 -5.23 -26.46
CA GLY A 289 -8.87 -5.83 -27.00
C GLY A 289 -8.78 -7.33 -27.26
N ALA A 290 -7.58 -7.89 -27.47
CA ALA A 290 -7.32 -9.32 -27.56
C ALA A 290 -7.36 -9.99 -26.18
N VAL A 291 -6.68 -9.38 -25.20
CA VAL A 291 -6.68 -9.78 -23.80
C VAL A 291 -8.11 -9.83 -23.27
N ALA A 292 -8.91 -8.78 -23.49
CA ALA A 292 -10.32 -8.74 -23.12
C ALA A 292 -11.13 -9.89 -23.73
N ALA A 293 -10.92 -10.21 -25.02
CA ALA A 293 -11.61 -11.31 -25.68
C ALA A 293 -11.25 -12.67 -25.07
N ILE A 294 -9.98 -12.90 -24.73
CA ILE A 294 -9.53 -14.15 -24.10
C ILE A 294 -10.11 -14.27 -22.69
N MET A 295 -10.04 -13.21 -21.90
CA MET A 295 -10.49 -13.17 -20.50
C MET A 295 -12.01 -13.34 -20.36
N THR A 296 -12.79 -12.84 -21.32
CA THR A 296 -14.25 -12.99 -21.38
C THR A 296 -14.72 -14.29 -22.04
N GLY A 297 -13.79 -15.13 -22.52
CA GLY A 297 -14.12 -16.34 -23.28
C GLY A 297 -14.68 -16.08 -24.68
N GLN A 298 -14.74 -14.82 -25.11
CA GLN A 298 -15.18 -14.39 -26.45
C GLN A 298 -14.05 -14.46 -27.49
N ALA A 299 -12.88 -14.99 -27.14
CA ALA A 299 -11.82 -15.39 -28.07
C ALA A 299 -12.24 -16.60 -28.92
N SER A 300 -13.43 -16.53 -29.50
CA SER A 300 -13.85 -17.41 -30.57
C SER A 300 -12.88 -17.20 -31.71
N ALA A 301 -12.21 -18.29 -32.14
CA ALA A 301 -11.32 -18.36 -33.28
C ALA A 301 -11.82 -17.42 -34.39
N GLY A 302 -11.25 -16.22 -34.44
CA GLY A 302 -11.52 -15.30 -35.53
C GLY A 302 -11.27 -16.13 -36.76
N LYS A 303 -12.32 -16.37 -37.56
CA LYS A 303 -12.24 -17.10 -38.82
C LYS A 303 -10.97 -16.56 -39.45
N ALA A 304 -9.93 -17.40 -39.48
CA ALA A 304 -8.76 -17.14 -40.27
C ALA A 304 -9.36 -16.71 -41.60
N ARG A 305 -9.19 -15.44 -41.98
CA ARG A 305 -9.52 -15.03 -43.33
C ARG A 305 -8.67 -15.98 -44.16
N LYS A 306 -9.30 -17.04 -44.65
CA LYS A 306 -8.72 -18.08 -45.48
C LYS A 306 -8.26 -17.38 -46.75
N LYS A 307 -7.06 -16.81 -46.69
CA LYS A 307 -6.23 -16.47 -47.82
C LYS A 307 -4.81 -16.92 -47.46
N GLY A 308 -4.65 -18.24 -47.49
CA GLY A 308 -3.58 -18.88 -48.26
C GLY A 308 -2.13 -18.48 -47.99
N PHE A 309 -1.74 -18.06 -46.78
CA PHE A 309 -0.32 -17.80 -46.50
C PHE A 309 0.38 -18.94 -45.73
N PHE A 310 -0.32 -19.60 -44.79
CA PHE A 310 0.29 -20.65 -43.95
C PHE A 310 0.42 -22.03 -44.61
N ALA A 311 -0.23 -22.26 -45.76
CA ALA A 311 -0.11 -23.55 -46.48
C ALA A 311 1.19 -23.67 -47.31
N ARG A 312 2.05 -22.64 -47.38
CA ARG A 312 3.23 -22.64 -48.26
C ARG A 312 4.58 -22.82 -47.55
N VAL A 313 4.61 -22.87 -46.22
CA VAL A 313 5.87 -22.93 -45.45
C VAL A 313 6.13 -24.31 -44.82
N PHE A 314 5.14 -25.22 -44.82
CA PHE A 314 5.30 -26.58 -44.27
C PHE A 314 4.91 -27.71 -45.24
N GLY A 315 5.04 -27.46 -46.55
CA GLY A 315 4.81 -28.47 -47.59
C GLY A 315 6.11 -28.91 -48.25
N ARG A 316 6.83 -29.85 -47.62
CA ARG A 316 7.75 -30.76 -48.32
C ARG A 316 7.72 -32.12 -47.63
#